data_AF-A0A139KPP5-F1
#
_entry.id   AF-A0A139KPP5-F1
#
_cell.length_a   1.000
_cell.length_b   1.000
_cell.length_c   1.000
_cell.angle_alpha   90.00
_cell.angle_beta   90.00
_cell.angle_gamma   90.00
#
_symmetry.space_group_name_H-M   'P 1'
#
loop_
_entity.id
_entity.type
_entity.pdbx_description
1 polymer ?
#
loop_
_entity_poly.entity_id
_entity_poly.type
_entity_poly.pdbx_seq_one_letter_code
_entity_poly.pdbx_strand_id
1 'polypeptide(L)'
;MKMKKTLMMLWMAVSLMVSLVGCSSEEMDYENPDVTVFVKQLKAGTYNMKNEKGVVEVPHFTEEDIPELLKYAEDLTIIPSFPSVYNTNNGKIRLGECMLWVIESIRQGTAPSLGCRMVLANAENYEAIYFLTDDEVLDAAACYRRWWEGRKYPKTTWTIDPCYDEPLCGSGYRWW
;
A
#
# COMPACT_ATOMS: atom_id res chain seq x y z
N MET A 1 -17.37 1.56 54.03
CA MET A 1 -17.23 2.67 53.04
C MET A 1 -15.79 2.95 52.59
N LYS A 2 -14.75 2.72 53.42
CA LYS A 2 -13.33 2.95 53.04
C LYS A 2 -12.77 1.98 51.97
N MET A 3 -13.17 0.71 51.98
CA MET A 3 -12.63 -0.34 51.08
C MET A 3 -13.09 -0.21 49.61
N LYS A 4 -14.33 0.26 49.39
CA LYS A 4 -14.86 0.51 48.03
C LYS A 4 -14.15 1.69 47.35
N LYS A 5 -13.77 2.73 48.11
CA LYS A 5 -13.04 3.89 47.59
C LYS A 5 -11.61 3.55 47.20
N THR A 6 -10.94 2.68 47.95
CA THR A 6 -9.58 2.20 47.63
C THR A 6 -9.58 1.29 46.40
N LEU A 7 -10.55 0.39 46.27
CA LEU A 7 -10.69 -0.46 45.08
C LEU A 7 -11.03 0.36 43.82
N MET A 8 -11.89 1.36 43.95
CA MET A 8 -12.28 2.25 42.84
C MET A 8 -11.14 3.19 42.42
N MET A 9 -10.30 3.64 43.36
CA MET A 9 -9.06 4.37 43.06
C MET A 9 -8.00 3.47 42.40
N LEU A 10 -7.89 2.21 42.81
CA LEU A 10 -6.99 1.24 42.18
C LEU A 10 -7.41 0.96 40.73
N TRP A 11 -8.71 0.79 40.48
CA TRP A 11 -9.25 0.61 39.12
C TRP A 11 -9.01 1.82 38.22
N MET A 12 -9.23 3.04 38.74
CA MET A 12 -8.91 4.28 38.01
C MET A 12 -7.42 4.41 37.66
N ALA A 13 -6.53 4.02 38.58
CA ALA A 13 -5.09 4.03 38.34
C ALA A 13 -4.65 2.99 37.30
N VAL A 14 -5.23 1.78 37.32
CA VAL A 14 -4.95 0.73 36.34
C VAL A 14 -5.49 1.12 34.96
N SER A 15 -6.68 1.73 34.86
CA SER A 15 -7.18 2.26 33.58
C SER A 15 -6.34 3.41 33.02
N LEU A 16 -5.76 4.26 33.88
CA LEU A 16 -4.84 5.31 33.45
C LEU A 16 -3.51 4.74 32.91
N MET A 17 -3.02 3.64 33.50
CA MET A 17 -1.80 2.99 33.01
C MET A 17 -2.02 2.25 31.68
N VAL A 18 -3.23 1.73 31.43
CA VAL A 18 -3.59 1.13 30.13
C VAL A 18 -3.68 2.20 29.02
N SER A 19 -4.05 3.44 29.34
CA SER A 19 -4.05 4.56 28.37
C SER A 19 -2.66 5.13 28.04
N LEU A 20 -1.63 4.78 28.81
CA LEU A 20 -0.25 5.28 28.62
C LEU A 20 0.66 4.34 27.84
N VAL A 21 0.17 3.17 27.42
CA VAL A 21 0.74 2.47 26.26
C VAL A 21 0.26 3.19 25.00
N GLY A 22 0.60 4.47 24.91
CA GLY A 22 0.49 5.22 23.68
C GLY A 22 1.34 4.48 22.66
N CYS A 23 0.70 4.04 21.59
CA CYS A 23 1.37 3.55 20.39
C CYS A 23 2.41 4.61 20.04
N SER A 24 3.69 4.35 20.32
CA SER A 24 4.77 5.20 19.83
C SER A 24 4.67 5.11 18.32
N SER A 25 4.06 6.12 17.70
CA SER A 25 3.96 6.19 16.25
C SER A 25 5.37 6.38 15.73
N GLU A 26 5.98 5.29 15.26
CA GLU A 26 7.21 5.37 14.47
C GLU A 26 6.94 6.36 13.34
N GLU A 27 7.72 7.44 13.32
CA GLU A 27 7.63 8.44 12.26
C GLU A 27 8.15 7.83 10.96
N MET A 28 7.50 8.19 9.85
CA MET A 28 7.92 7.75 8.53
C MET A 28 9.17 8.53 8.10
N ASP A 29 10.25 7.83 7.79
CA ASP A 29 11.38 8.42 7.07
C ASP A 29 11.04 8.42 5.57
N TYR A 30 11.15 9.59 4.94
CA TYR A 30 10.79 9.76 3.53
C TYR A 30 11.91 9.35 2.59
N GLU A 31 13.16 9.62 2.98
CA GLU A 31 14.34 9.41 2.14
C GLU A 31 14.93 8.02 2.33
N ASN A 32 14.70 7.41 3.49
CA ASN A 32 15.08 6.03 3.78
C ASN A 32 13.91 5.27 4.42
N PRO A 33 12.85 4.99 3.65
CA PRO A 33 11.61 4.47 4.19
C PRO A 33 11.70 3.02 4.65
N ASP A 34 10.95 2.70 5.71
CA ASP A 34 10.71 1.32 6.14
C ASP A 34 9.33 0.85 5.65
N VAL A 35 9.32 -0.14 4.76
CA VAL A 35 8.10 -0.75 4.21
C VAL A 35 7.16 -1.24 5.32
N THR A 36 7.70 -1.80 6.41
CA THR A 36 6.91 -2.32 7.54
C THR A 36 6.18 -1.19 8.27
N VAL A 37 6.87 -0.07 8.50
CA VAL A 37 6.26 1.12 9.13
C VAL A 37 5.16 1.66 8.22
N PHE A 38 5.40 1.68 6.90
CA PHE A 38 4.43 2.20 5.93
C PHE A 38 3.16 1.35 5.92
N VAL A 39 3.32 0.04 5.80
CA VAL A 39 2.21 -0.93 5.88
C VAL A 39 1.45 -0.80 7.20
N LYS A 40 2.16 -0.71 8.33
CA LYS A 40 1.56 -0.57 9.65
C LYS A 40 0.70 0.69 9.77
N GLN A 41 1.21 1.84 9.31
CA GLN A 41 0.47 3.10 9.32
C GLN A 41 -0.74 3.09 8.38
N LEU A 42 -0.61 2.49 7.18
CA LEU A 42 -1.73 2.31 6.25
C LEU A 42 -2.83 1.44 6.85
N LYS A 43 -2.48 0.27 7.41
CA LYS A 43 -3.42 -0.64 8.09
C LYS A 43 -4.12 0.03 9.27
N ALA A 44 -3.40 0.85 10.03
CA ALA A 44 -3.95 1.61 11.14
C ALA A 44 -4.82 2.80 10.70
N GLY A 45 -4.75 3.21 9.42
CA GLY A 45 -5.40 4.43 8.92
C GLY A 45 -4.80 5.72 9.48
N THR A 46 -3.60 5.65 10.06
CA THR A 46 -2.90 6.79 10.66
C THR A 46 -1.94 7.46 9.70
N TYR A 47 -1.73 6.89 8.51
CA TYR A 47 -0.88 7.46 7.48
C TYR A 47 -1.45 8.81 7.01
N ASN A 48 -0.70 9.89 7.25
CA ASN A 48 -1.17 11.25 6.99
C ASN A 48 -0.05 12.18 6.51
N MET A 49 1.06 11.62 6.00
CA MET A 49 2.19 12.40 5.53
C MET A 49 1.78 13.30 4.38
N LYS A 50 2.07 14.59 4.50
CA LYS A 50 1.72 15.62 3.52
C LYS A 50 2.91 16.55 3.32
N ASN A 51 3.13 16.99 2.09
CA ASN A 51 4.09 18.06 1.82
C ASN A 51 3.59 19.43 2.28
N GLU A 52 4.42 20.45 2.09
CA GLU A 52 4.12 21.86 2.38
C GLU A 52 2.82 22.35 1.72
N LYS A 53 2.40 21.72 0.61
CA LYS A 53 1.17 22.06 -0.11
C LYS A 53 -0.06 21.27 0.39
N GLY A 54 0.11 20.44 1.43
CA GLY A 54 -0.96 19.61 1.99
C GLY A 54 -1.32 18.38 1.14
N VAL A 55 -0.53 18.08 0.10
CA VAL A 55 -0.72 16.91 -0.76
C VAL A 55 -0.07 15.72 -0.10
N VAL A 56 -0.78 14.60 -0.07
CA VAL A 56 -0.26 13.37 0.50
C VAL A 56 0.83 12.80 -0.39
N GLU A 57 1.98 12.52 0.20
CA GLU A 57 3.13 11.96 -0.50
C GLU A 57 3.30 10.49 -0.14
N VAL A 58 3.94 9.73 -1.02
CA VAL A 58 4.39 8.36 -0.77
C VAL A 58 5.91 8.39 -0.58
N PRO A 59 6.47 7.66 0.41
CA PRO A 59 7.90 7.64 0.65
C PRO A 59 8.73 7.24 -0.58
N HIS A 60 9.98 7.70 -0.65
CA HIS A 60 10.90 7.42 -1.75
C HIS A 60 11.43 5.98 -1.70
N PHE A 61 10.57 5.01 -1.98
CA PHE A 61 10.98 3.62 -2.14
C PHE A 61 11.83 3.43 -3.41
N THR A 62 12.79 2.51 -3.35
CA THR A 62 13.70 2.18 -4.46
C THR A 62 13.49 0.75 -4.96
N GLU A 63 14.23 0.34 -6.00
CA GLU A 63 14.21 -1.06 -6.45
C GLU A 63 14.63 -2.04 -5.34
N GLU A 64 15.41 -1.61 -4.34
CA GLU A 64 15.83 -2.45 -3.22
C GLU A 64 14.67 -2.82 -2.28
N ASP A 65 13.61 -2.01 -2.26
CA ASP A 65 12.42 -2.22 -1.42
C ASP A 65 11.39 -3.16 -2.05
N ILE A 66 11.46 -3.38 -3.38
CA ILE A 66 10.49 -4.21 -4.12
C ILE A 66 10.31 -5.61 -3.51
N PRO A 67 11.36 -6.35 -3.10
CA PRO A 67 11.19 -7.65 -2.45
C PRO A 67 10.36 -7.59 -1.17
N GLU A 68 10.49 -6.53 -0.37
CA GLU A 68 9.73 -6.35 0.86
C GLU A 68 8.28 -5.94 0.55
N LEU A 69 8.08 -5.01 -0.37
CA LEU A 69 6.75 -4.58 -0.84
C LEU A 69 5.95 -5.77 -1.40
N LEU A 70 6.58 -6.66 -2.17
CA LEU A 70 5.94 -7.84 -2.75
C LEU A 70 5.43 -8.85 -1.71
N LYS A 71 5.94 -8.84 -0.47
CA LYS A 71 5.40 -9.69 0.61
C LYS A 71 3.98 -9.29 1.00
N TYR A 72 3.61 -8.04 0.75
CA TYR A 72 2.31 -7.47 1.08
C TYR A 72 1.38 -7.38 -0.12
N ALA A 73 1.82 -7.78 -1.32
CA ALA A 73 1.05 -7.66 -2.57
C ALA A 73 -0.26 -8.46 -2.61
N GLU A 74 -0.37 -9.54 -1.82
CA GLU A 74 -1.59 -10.34 -1.68
C GLU A 74 -2.45 -9.95 -0.47
N ASP A 75 -2.07 -8.89 0.25
CA ASP A 75 -2.82 -8.46 1.43
C ASP A 75 -4.12 -7.75 1.02
N LEU A 76 -5.23 -8.47 1.13
CA LEU A 76 -6.57 -7.98 0.79
C LEU A 76 -7.18 -7.08 1.89
N THR A 77 -6.43 -6.73 2.94
CA THR A 77 -6.91 -5.82 4.00
C THR A 77 -7.30 -4.49 3.38
N ILE A 78 -8.54 -4.06 3.65
CA ILE A 78 -9.02 -2.75 3.22
C ILE A 78 -8.37 -1.67 4.09
N ILE A 79 -7.73 -0.70 3.44
CA ILE A 79 -7.16 0.47 4.11
C ILE A 79 -8.33 1.33 4.63
N PRO A 80 -8.44 1.56 5.96
CA PRO A 80 -9.63 2.17 6.56
C PRO A 80 -9.77 3.66 6.25
N SER A 81 -8.65 4.37 6.11
CA SER A 81 -8.59 5.78 5.72
C SER A 81 -7.55 5.93 4.64
N PHE A 82 -7.98 5.87 3.37
CA PHE A 82 -7.07 6.09 2.27
C PHE A 82 -6.85 7.61 2.10
N PRO A 83 -5.60 8.07 2.09
CA PRO A 83 -5.27 9.50 2.21
C PRO A 83 -5.46 10.28 0.88
N SER A 84 -6.29 9.78 -0.05
CA SER A 84 -6.52 10.42 -1.35
C SER A 84 -7.81 11.25 -1.38
N VAL A 85 -7.75 12.36 -2.12
CA VAL A 85 -8.89 13.26 -2.41
C VAL A 85 -9.92 12.58 -3.34
N TYR A 86 -9.51 11.52 -4.04
CA TYR A 86 -10.32 10.78 -5.03
C TYR A 86 -11.06 9.59 -4.42
N ASN A 87 -11.50 9.68 -3.17
CA ASN A 87 -12.44 8.72 -2.56
C ASN A 87 -13.82 8.82 -3.22
N THR A 88 -13.92 8.54 -4.51
CA THR A 88 -15.16 8.52 -5.27
C THR A 88 -15.88 7.20 -4.97
N ASN A 89 -16.79 7.26 -4.00
CA ASN A 89 -18.05 6.52 -3.89
C ASN A 89 -18.07 4.98 -4.01
N ASN A 90 -16.94 4.29 -4.06
CA ASN A 90 -16.81 2.83 -3.81
C ASN A 90 -15.38 2.46 -3.30
N GLY A 91 -14.62 3.46 -2.83
CA GLY A 91 -13.16 3.52 -2.63
C GLY A 91 -12.56 2.72 -1.48
N LYS A 92 -12.78 1.40 -1.45
CA LYS A 92 -12.03 0.49 -0.58
C LYS A 92 -10.80 0.01 -1.35
N ILE A 93 -9.64 0.59 -1.06
CA ILE A 93 -8.36 0.16 -1.61
C ILE A 93 -7.80 -0.95 -0.72
N ARG A 94 -7.45 -2.08 -1.33
CA ARG A 94 -6.76 -3.18 -0.66
C ARG A 94 -5.30 -2.80 -0.49
N LEU A 95 -4.67 -3.26 0.60
CA LEU A 95 -3.26 -2.98 0.84
C LEU A 95 -2.39 -3.52 -0.30
N GLY A 96 -2.66 -4.73 -0.79
CA GLY A 96 -1.93 -5.34 -1.90
C GLY A 96 -1.93 -4.50 -3.17
N GLU A 97 -3.10 -3.96 -3.57
CA GLU A 97 -3.20 -3.04 -4.71
C GLU A 97 -2.35 -1.78 -4.49
N CYS A 98 -2.34 -1.23 -3.27
CA CYS A 98 -1.50 -0.10 -2.92
C CYS A 98 0.00 -0.44 -3.07
N MET A 99 0.43 -1.61 -2.59
CA MET A 99 1.83 -2.05 -2.72
C MET A 99 2.23 -2.27 -4.18
N LEU A 100 1.37 -2.89 -4.98
CA LEU A 100 1.61 -3.08 -6.40
C LEU A 100 1.72 -1.74 -7.14
N TRP A 101 0.93 -0.74 -6.77
CA TRP A 101 1.04 0.60 -7.34
C TRP A 101 2.36 1.30 -6.97
N VAL A 102 2.84 1.12 -5.73
CA VAL A 102 4.16 1.62 -5.31
C VAL A 102 5.26 0.96 -6.14
N ILE A 103 5.22 -0.37 -6.30
CA ILE A 103 6.17 -1.12 -7.13
C ILE A 103 6.13 -0.64 -8.59
N GLU A 104 4.94 -0.39 -9.11
CA GLU A 104 4.75 0.14 -10.46
C GLU A 104 5.38 1.52 -10.63
N SER A 105 5.23 2.39 -9.64
CA SER A 105 5.82 3.73 -9.65
C SER A 105 7.35 3.67 -9.64
N ILE A 106 7.93 2.76 -8.84
CA ILE A 106 9.38 2.47 -8.83
C ILE A 106 9.84 2.01 -10.22
N ARG A 107 9.13 1.04 -10.82
CA ARG A 107 9.44 0.50 -12.15
C ARG A 107 9.44 1.59 -13.23
N GLN A 108 8.45 2.47 -13.21
CA GLN A 108 8.32 3.57 -14.17
C GLN A 108 9.28 4.74 -13.89
N GLY A 109 9.90 4.80 -12.71
CA GLY A 109 10.70 5.94 -12.27
C GLY A 109 9.87 7.20 -12.03
N THR A 110 8.60 7.03 -11.63
CA THR A 110 7.65 8.12 -11.36
C THR A 110 7.39 8.25 -9.87
N ALA A 111 7.06 9.46 -9.41
CA ALA A 111 6.68 9.67 -8.02
C ALA A 111 5.36 8.93 -7.74
N PRO A 112 5.28 8.06 -6.72
CA PRO A 112 4.07 7.32 -6.46
C PRO A 112 2.96 8.26 -6.01
N SER A 113 1.80 8.17 -6.64
CA SER A 113 0.58 8.81 -6.18
C SER A 113 -0.23 7.84 -5.32
N LEU A 114 -1.12 8.33 -4.47
CA LEU A 114 -2.10 7.47 -3.80
C LEU A 114 -3.45 7.67 -4.47
N GLY A 115 -3.99 6.61 -5.09
CA GLY A 115 -5.35 6.62 -5.66
C GLY A 115 -5.53 5.87 -6.97
N CYS A 116 -4.45 5.38 -7.57
CA CYS A 116 -4.54 4.55 -8.78
C CYS A 116 -5.14 3.18 -8.45
N ARG A 117 -5.99 2.71 -9.36
CA ARG A 117 -6.67 1.43 -9.28
C ARG A 117 -6.29 0.61 -10.48
N MET A 118 -6.13 -0.68 -10.25
CA MET A 118 -6.07 -1.62 -11.35
C MET A 118 -7.48 -1.82 -11.90
N VAL A 119 -7.58 -1.93 -13.22
CA VAL A 119 -8.82 -2.21 -13.94
C VAL A 119 -8.60 -3.33 -14.95
N LEU A 120 -9.69 -3.93 -15.40
CA LEU A 120 -9.66 -4.80 -16.57
C LEU A 120 -9.10 -4.04 -17.79
N ALA A 121 -8.28 -4.70 -18.61
CA ALA A 121 -7.62 -4.09 -19.76
C ALA A 121 -8.60 -3.55 -20.81
N ASN A 122 -9.80 -4.13 -20.89
CA ASN A 122 -10.88 -3.68 -21.76
C ASN A 122 -11.76 -2.58 -21.15
N ALA A 123 -11.43 -2.04 -19.96
CA ALA A 123 -12.16 -0.94 -19.36
C ALA A 123 -12.19 0.27 -20.30
N GLU A 124 -13.37 0.83 -20.56
CA GLU A 124 -13.53 2.01 -21.42
C GLU A 124 -13.49 3.33 -20.63
N ASN A 125 -13.70 3.27 -19.32
CA ASN A 125 -13.69 4.40 -18.40
C ASN A 125 -13.33 3.98 -16.96
N TYR A 126 -13.16 4.96 -16.08
CA TYR A 126 -12.83 4.75 -14.67
C TYR A 126 -14.09 4.50 -13.82
N GLU A 127 -14.70 3.34 -13.99
CA GLU A 127 -15.90 2.94 -13.25
C GLU A 127 -15.67 1.71 -12.39
N ALA A 128 -16.43 1.63 -11.29
CA ALA A 128 -16.27 0.57 -10.31
C ALA A 128 -16.57 -0.84 -10.85
N ILE A 129 -17.30 -0.93 -11.96
CA ILE A 129 -17.60 -2.19 -12.65
C ILE A 129 -16.35 -2.84 -13.27
N TYR A 130 -15.31 -2.05 -13.53
CA TYR A 130 -14.04 -2.53 -14.11
C TYR A 130 -12.95 -2.76 -13.07
N PHE A 131 -13.19 -2.42 -11.79
CA PHE A 131 -12.23 -2.67 -10.72
C PHE A 131 -12.10 -4.15 -10.44
N LEU A 132 -10.87 -4.58 -10.19
CA LEU A 132 -10.56 -5.98 -9.93
C LEU A 132 -11.23 -6.49 -8.65
N THR A 133 -11.72 -7.71 -8.75
CA THR A 133 -12.11 -8.57 -7.62
C THR A 133 -10.89 -8.99 -6.80
N ASP A 134 -11.13 -9.59 -5.63
CA ASP A 134 -10.04 -10.08 -4.77
C ASP A 134 -9.16 -11.11 -5.51
N ASP A 135 -9.79 -12.06 -6.22
CA ASP A 135 -9.06 -13.10 -6.97
C ASP A 135 -8.22 -12.51 -8.11
N GLU A 136 -8.73 -11.51 -8.82
CA GLU A 136 -7.99 -10.83 -9.89
C GLU A 136 -6.82 -9.99 -9.34
N VAL A 137 -6.96 -9.40 -8.15
CA VAL A 137 -5.85 -8.72 -7.47
C VAL A 137 -4.75 -9.73 -7.09
N LEU A 138 -5.13 -10.92 -6.61
CA LEU A 138 -4.17 -11.98 -6.31
C LEU A 138 -3.45 -12.48 -7.57
N ASP A 139 -4.17 -12.62 -8.70
CA ASP A 139 -3.55 -12.98 -9.98
C ASP A 139 -2.60 -11.89 -10.50
N ALA A 140 -2.99 -10.62 -10.40
CA ALA A 140 -2.11 -9.50 -10.69
C ALA A 140 -0.86 -9.51 -9.79
N ALA A 141 -1.00 -9.78 -8.49
CA ALA A 141 0.13 -9.91 -7.57
C ALA A 141 1.07 -11.05 -8.00
N ALA A 142 0.53 -12.18 -8.47
CA ALA A 142 1.33 -13.26 -9.03
C ALA A 142 2.09 -12.85 -10.30
N CYS A 143 1.49 -12.03 -11.16
CA CYS A 143 2.16 -11.47 -12.34
C CYS A 143 3.38 -10.61 -11.95
N TYR A 144 3.21 -9.71 -10.97
CA TYR A 144 4.32 -8.89 -10.46
C TYR A 144 5.44 -9.72 -9.85
N ARG A 145 5.12 -10.79 -9.09
CA ARG A 145 6.16 -11.68 -8.55
C ARG A 145 6.95 -12.38 -9.65
N ARG A 146 6.27 -12.93 -10.65
CA ARG A 146 6.92 -13.59 -11.80
C ARG A 146 7.82 -12.62 -12.55
N TRP A 147 7.35 -11.38 -12.77
CA TRP A 147 8.15 -10.31 -13.37
C TRP A 147 9.42 -10.03 -12.55
N TRP A 148 9.29 -9.83 -11.23
CA TRP A 148 10.43 -9.56 -10.37
C TRP A 148 11.43 -10.71 -10.31
N GLU A 149 10.96 -11.94 -10.19
CA GLU A 149 11.81 -13.14 -10.22
C GLU A 149 12.51 -13.33 -11.57
N GLY A 150 11.84 -12.97 -12.67
CA GLY A 150 12.39 -13.00 -14.03
C GLY A 150 13.46 -11.95 -14.31
N ARG A 151 13.42 -10.80 -13.62
CA ARG A 151 14.41 -9.71 -13.74
C ARG A 151 15.81 -10.05 -13.21
N LYS A 152 16.02 -11.21 -12.58
CA LYS A 152 17.36 -11.66 -12.15
C LYS A 152 18.38 -11.77 -13.29
N TYR A 153 17.92 -11.83 -14.54
CA TYR A 153 18.79 -11.76 -15.71
C TYR A 153 18.80 -10.33 -16.26
N PRO A 154 19.98 -9.71 -16.48
CA PRO A 154 20.05 -8.34 -16.93
C PRO A 154 19.45 -8.16 -18.33
N LYS A 155 18.80 -7.01 -18.56
CA LYS A 155 18.34 -6.58 -19.88
C LYS A 155 19.55 -6.57 -20.83
N THR A 156 19.47 -7.37 -21.88
CA THR A 156 20.50 -7.36 -22.92
C THR A 156 20.05 -6.45 -24.06
N THR A 157 20.97 -6.01 -24.91
CA THR A 157 20.65 -5.27 -26.14
C THR A 157 19.72 -6.06 -27.08
N TRP A 158 19.57 -7.37 -26.88
CA TRP A 158 18.74 -8.28 -27.68
C TRP A 158 17.37 -8.56 -27.06
N THR A 159 17.04 -7.97 -25.91
CA THR A 159 15.72 -8.10 -25.30
C THR A 159 14.71 -7.27 -26.09
N ILE A 160 14.08 -7.90 -27.09
CA ILE A 160 13.10 -7.28 -28.00
C ILE A 160 11.66 -7.40 -27.45
N ASP A 161 11.44 -8.25 -26.46
CA ASP A 161 10.11 -8.48 -25.90
C ASP A 161 9.56 -7.20 -25.25
N PRO A 162 8.49 -6.60 -25.82
CA PRO A 162 7.85 -5.41 -25.26
C PRO A 162 7.32 -5.63 -23.83
N CYS A 163 7.10 -6.89 -23.46
CA CYS A 163 6.55 -7.32 -22.19
C CYS A 163 7.60 -7.67 -21.15
N TYR A 164 8.89 -7.65 -21.52
CA TYR A 164 9.99 -7.96 -20.62
C TYR A 164 9.95 -7.13 -19.33
N ASP A 165 9.58 -5.86 -19.44
CA ASP A 165 9.53 -4.93 -18.32
C ASP A 165 8.11 -4.49 -17.95
N GLU A 166 7.08 -5.21 -18.39
CA GLU A 166 5.69 -4.87 -18.14
C GLU A 166 5.00 -6.03 -17.39
N PRO A 167 4.87 -5.95 -16.06
CA PRO A 167 4.37 -7.07 -15.24
C PRO A 167 2.94 -7.50 -15.61
N LEU A 168 2.11 -6.59 -16.12
CA LEU A 168 0.73 -6.86 -16.49
C LEU A 168 0.55 -7.18 -17.97
N CYS A 169 1.63 -7.30 -18.75
CA CYS A 169 1.48 -7.62 -20.17
C CYS A 169 0.78 -8.97 -20.36
N GLY A 170 -0.31 -8.93 -21.15
CA GLY A 170 -1.09 -10.12 -21.47
C GLY A 170 -1.95 -10.66 -20.31
N SER A 171 -1.93 -10.03 -19.13
CA SER A 171 -2.74 -10.47 -17.98
C SER A 171 -4.21 -10.09 -18.10
N GLY A 172 -4.54 -9.17 -19.01
CA GLY A 172 -5.89 -8.60 -19.10
C GLY A 172 -6.18 -7.55 -18.03
N TYR A 173 -5.14 -7.02 -17.37
CA TYR A 173 -5.23 -5.94 -16.38
C TYR A 173 -4.38 -4.75 -16.80
N ARG A 174 -4.71 -3.56 -16.28
CA ARG A 174 -3.87 -2.36 -16.42
C ARG A 174 -4.12 -1.37 -15.29
N TRP A 175 -3.20 -0.45 -15.11
CA TRP A 175 -3.43 0.75 -14.32
C TRP A 175 -4.23 1.79 -15.12
N TRP A 176 -5.07 2.55 -14.43
CA TRP A 176 -5.83 3.67 -14.99
C TRP A 176 -5.35 5.01 -14.43
#